data_AF-A0A433CX38-F1
#
_entry.id   AF-A0A433CX38-F1
#
_cell.length_a   1.000
_cell.length_b   1.000
_cell.length_c   1.000
_cell.angle_alpha   90.00
_cell.angle_beta   90.00
_cell.angle_gamma   90.00
#
_symmetry.space_group_name_H-M   'P 1'
#
loop_
_entity.id
_entity.type
_entity.pdbx_description
1 polymer ?
#
loop_
_entity_poly.entity_id
_entity_poly.type
_entity_poly.pdbx_seq_one_letter_code
_entity_poly.pdbx_strand_id
1 'polypeptide(L)'
;MQEGRHEVWLREKAGIIAEIEVYWLFPWERFNQNWFPDLIFYEANADLVEQREEELIKEEEEKLEKEEKRLKKEEKKKKEENKLKKEKEEEKYVQKIDGMTNEITTLKKEIEEMAALLKNVLQPQAIAVATCGDSSRSTVLYP
;
A
#
# COMPACT_ATOMS: atom_id res chain seq x y z
N MET A 1 -33.57 -40.59 -29.76
CA MET A 1 -34.63 -41.47 -29.21
C MET A 1 -35.84 -40.58 -28.98
N GLN A 2 -37.04 -40.99 -29.40
CA GLN A 2 -38.25 -40.24 -29.03
C GLN A 2 -38.69 -40.76 -27.66
N GLU A 3 -38.59 -39.93 -26.63
CA GLU A 3 -39.13 -40.24 -25.30
C GLU A 3 -40.64 -40.45 -25.39
N GLY A 4 -41.13 -41.51 -24.77
CA GLY A 4 -42.56 -41.76 -24.69
C GLY A 4 -43.25 -40.69 -23.85
N ARG A 5 -44.52 -40.35 -24.15
CA ARG A 5 -45.31 -39.41 -23.34
C ARG A 5 -45.31 -39.73 -21.84
N HIS A 6 -45.17 -41.00 -21.49
CA HIS A 6 -45.10 -41.47 -20.11
C HIS A 6 -43.78 -41.10 -19.41
N GLU A 7 -42.66 -41.19 -20.11
CA GLU A 7 -41.32 -40.86 -19.58
C GLU A 7 -41.20 -39.35 -19.33
N VAL A 8 -41.69 -38.53 -20.27
CA VAL A 8 -41.76 -37.08 -20.10
C VAL A 8 -42.60 -36.71 -18.88
N TRP A 9 -43.78 -37.32 -18.74
CA TRP A 9 -44.66 -37.07 -17.59
C TRP A 9 -44.03 -37.46 -16.25
N LEU A 10 -43.34 -38.61 -16.18
CA LEU A 10 -42.62 -39.04 -14.99
C LEU A 10 -41.47 -38.08 -14.64
N ARG A 11 -40.73 -37.62 -15.64
CA ARG A 11 -39.63 -36.65 -15.45
C ARG A 11 -40.14 -35.31 -14.95
N GLU A 12 -41.20 -34.77 -15.55
CA GLU A 12 -41.82 -33.51 -15.10
C GLU A 12 -42.33 -33.63 -13.66
N LYS A 13 -43.01 -34.75 -13.34
CA LYS A 13 -43.51 -35.00 -12.00
C LYS A 13 -42.37 -35.14 -10.97
N ALA A 14 -41.28 -35.81 -11.33
CA ALA A 14 -40.09 -35.92 -10.49
C ALA A 14 -39.42 -34.56 -10.28
N GLY A 15 -39.33 -33.72 -11.32
CA GLY A 15 -38.80 -32.36 -11.24
C GLY A 15 -39.58 -31.50 -10.25
N ILE A 16 -40.91 -31.53 -10.31
CA ILE A 16 -41.77 -30.79 -9.38
C ILE A 16 -41.56 -31.26 -7.93
N ILE A 17 -41.44 -32.58 -7.69
CA ILE A 17 -41.18 -33.12 -6.35
C ILE A 17 -39.83 -32.64 -5.83
N ALA A 18 -38.78 -32.67 -6.66
CA ALA A 18 -37.45 -32.20 -6.28
C ALA A 18 -37.44 -30.71 -5.94
N GLU A 19 -38.15 -29.87 -6.70
CA GLU A 19 -38.28 -28.43 -6.40
C GLU A 19 -38.99 -28.18 -5.07
N ILE A 20 -40.09 -28.88 -4.81
CA ILE A 20 -40.82 -28.80 -3.52
C ILE A 20 -39.89 -29.24 -2.37
N GLU A 21 -39.15 -30.34 -2.56
CA GLU A 21 -38.25 -30.86 -1.53
C GLU A 21 -37.14 -29.86 -1.17
N VAL A 22 -36.50 -29.25 -2.18
CA VAL A 22 -35.33 -28.39 -1.98
C VAL A 22 -35.71 -27.00 -1.49
N TYR A 23 -36.82 -26.43 -1.98
CA TYR A 23 -37.14 -25.01 -1.76
C TYR A 23 -38.31 -24.75 -0.81
N TRP A 24 -39.20 -25.73 -0.60
CA TRP A 24 -40.46 -25.50 0.10
C TRP A 24 -40.60 -26.27 1.40
N LEU A 25 -39.67 -27.18 1.71
CA LEU A 25 -39.74 -28.03 2.89
C LEU A 25 -38.49 -27.98 3.73
N PHE A 26 -38.70 -27.96 5.04
CA PHE A 26 -37.62 -28.11 5.99
C PHE A 26 -37.16 -29.57 6.11
N PRO A 27 -35.90 -29.81 6.54
CA PRO A 27 -35.39 -31.17 6.77
C PRO A 27 -36.31 -32.04 7.64
N TRP A 28 -36.95 -31.50 8.67
CA TRP A 28 -37.83 -32.29 9.56
C TRP A 28 -39.18 -32.65 8.92
N GLU A 29 -39.70 -31.84 8.00
CA GLU A 29 -40.99 -32.08 7.33
C GLU A 29 -40.89 -33.24 6.33
N ARG A 30 -39.69 -33.46 5.79
CA ARG A 30 -39.37 -34.59 4.90
C ARG A 30 -39.43 -35.95 5.59
N PHE A 31 -39.39 -36.00 6.92
CA PHE A 31 -39.56 -37.24 7.67
C PHE A 31 -41.05 -37.59 7.91
N ASN A 32 -41.99 -36.74 7.49
CA ASN A 32 -43.41 -37.05 7.59
C ASN A 32 -43.83 -38.01 6.47
N GLN A 33 -43.98 -39.28 6.82
CA GLN A 33 -44.38 -40.36 5.90
C GLN A 33 -45.73 -40.15 5.22
N ASN A 34 -46.59 -39.29 5.77
CA ASN A 34 -47.87 -38.95 5.14
C ASN A 34 -47.69 -38.05 3.91
N TRP A 35 -46.58 -37.32 3.83
CA TRP A 35 -46.31 -36.32 2.78
C TRP A 35 -45.19 -36.76 1.84
N PHE A 36 -44.18 -37.48 2.33
CA PHE A 36 -43.03 -37.94 1.55
C PHE A 36 -42.82 -39.45 1.66
N PRO A 37 -42.35 -40.11 0.58
CA PRO A 37 -42.00 -41.52 0.62
C PRO A 37 -40.73 -41.76 1.44
N ASP A 38 -40.64 -42.92 2.10
CA ASP A 38 -39.48 -43.32 2.91
C ASP A 38 -38.18 -43.44 2.11
N LEU A 39 -38.29 -43.74 0.81
CA LEU A 39 -37.17 -43.94 -0.09
C LEU A 39 -37.46 -43.22 -1.41
N ILE A 40 -36.53 -42.38 -1.85
CA ILE A 40 -36.54 -41.74 -3.16
C ILE A 40 -35.31 -42.25 -3.91
N PHE A 41 -35.53 -42.94 -5.03
CA PHE A 41 -34.47 -43.35 -5.93
C PHE A 41 -34.34 -42.31 -7.03
N TYR A 42 -33.26 -41.54 -6.99
CA TYR A 42 -32.87 -40.68 -8.10
C TYR A 42 -32.07 -41.51 -9.08
N GLU A 43 -32.57 -41.66 -10.31
CA GLU A 43 -31.77 -42.22 -11.38
C GLU A 43 -30.72 -41.18 -11.78
N ALA A 44 -29.48 -41.42 -11.37
CA ALA A 44 -28.33 -40.62 -11.76
C ALA A 44 -27.52 -41.41 -12.78
N ASN A 45 -27.36 -40.86 -13.98
CA ASN A 45 -26.41 -41.40 -14.94
C ASN A 45 -25.00 -41.03 -14.47
N ALA A 46 -24.15 -42.02 -14.23
CA ALA A 46 -22.78 -41.84 -13.75
C ALA A 46 -22.00 -40.86 -14.65
N ASP A 47 -22.15 -40.97 -15.98
CA ASP A 47 -21.46 -40.10 -16.93
C ASP A 47 -21.85 -38.62 -16.75
N LEU A 48 -23.12 -38.35 -16.44
CA LEU A 48 -23.61 -36.99 -16.22
C LEU A 48 -23.14 -36.42 -14.87
N VAL A 49 -23.01 -37.28 -13.86
CA VAL A 49 -22.49 -36.89 -12.55
C VAL A 49 -21.02 -36.53 -12.66
N GLU A 50 -20.21 -37.37 -13.32
CA GLU A 50 -18.79 -37.13 -13.54
C GLU A 50 -18.56 -35.83 -14.33
N GLN A 51 -19.32 -35.62 -15.42
CA GLN A 51 -19.25 -34.35 -16.17
C GLN A 51 -19.56 -33.13 -15.30
N ARG A 52 -20.59 -33.23 -14.45
CA ARG A 52 -20.96 -32.13 -13.57
C ARG A 52 -19.91 -31.86 -12.50
N GLU A 53 -19.26 -32.89 -11.98
CA GLU A 53 -18.16 -32.74 -11.03
C GLU A 53 -16.96 -32.03 -11.68
N GLU A 54 -16.58 -32.42 -12.91
CA GLU A 54 -15.51 -31.76 -13.65
C GLU A 54 -15.81 -30.29 -13.94
N GLU A 55 -17.05 -29.96 -14.31
CA GLU A 55 -17.50 -28.57 -14.50
C GLU A 55 -17.36 -27.75 -13.22
N LEU A 56 -17.79 -28.29 -12.07
CA LEU A 56 -17.70 -27.61 -10.78
C LEU A 56 -16.24 -27.35 -10.36
N ILE A 57 -15.37 -28.34 -10.54
CA ILE A 57 -13.93 -28.20 -10.25
C ILE A 57 -13.33 -27.10 -11.11
N LYS A 58 -13.61 -27.12 -12.42
CA LYS A 58 -13.10 -26.10 -13.35
C LYS A 58 -13.60 -24.70 -13.02
N GLU A 59 -14.87 -24.55 -12.67
CA GLU A 59 -15.42 -23.26 -12.23
C GLU A 59 -14.72 -22.73 -10.97
N GLU A 60 -14.40 -23.62 -10.02
CA GLU A 60 -13.69 -23.28 -8.80
C GLU A 60 -12.23 -22.88 -9.07
N GLU A 61 -11.53 -23.63 -9.92
CA GLU A 61 -10.18 -23.29 -10.38
C GLU A 61 -10.13 -21.91 -11.05
N GLU A 62 -11.10 -21.61 -11.92
CA GLU A 62 -11.19 -20.30 -12.57
C GLU A 62 -11.45 -19.15 -11.57
N LYS A 63 -12.25 -19.39 -10.53
CA LYS A 63 -12.52 -18.41 -9.48
C LYS A 63 -11.24 -18.13 -8.68
N LEU A 64 -10.52 -19.17 -8.30
CA LEU A 64 -9.26 -19.08 -7.56
C LEU A 64 -8.18 -18.35 -8.38
N GLU A 65 -8.04 -18.66 -9.66
CA GLU A 65 -7.07 -17.99 -10.54
C GLU A 65 -7.37 -16.48 -10.69
N LYS A 66 -8.65 -16.12 -10.82
CA LYS A 66 -9.10 -14.71 -10.86
C LYS A 66 -8.79 -14.00 -9.55
N GLU A 67 -9.00 -14.65 -8.41
CA GLU A 67 -8.70 -14.08 -7.09
C GLU A 67 -7.20 -13.87 -6.89
N GLU A 68 -6.38 -14.86 -7.26
CA GLU A 68 -4.92 -14.76 -7.18
C GLU A 68 -4.38 -13.60 -8.03
N LYS A 69 -4.89 -13.42 -9.25
CA LYS A 69 -4.56 -12.28 -10.12
C LYS A 69 -4.93 -10.94 -9.48
N ARG A 70 -6.08 -10.86 -8.78
CA ARG A 70 -6.49 -9.65 -8.05
C ARG A 70 -5.55 -9.33 -6.90
N LEU A 71 -5.21 -10.32 -6.07
CA LEU A 71 -4.30 -10.17 -4.95
C LEU A 71 -2.91 -9.71 -5.40
N LYS A 72 -2.34 -10.35 -6.44
CA LYS A 72 -1.05 -9.96 -7.03
C LYS A 72 -1.06 -8.51 -7.53
N LYS A 73 -2.17 -8.04 -8.12
CA LYS A 73 -2.31 -6.66 -8.59
C LYS A 73 -2.39 -5.68 -7.42
N GLU A 74 -3.09 -6.04 -6.35
CA GLU A 74 -3.21 -5.22 -5.15
C GLU A 74 -1.88 -5.08 -4.41
N GLU A 75 -1.10 -6.16 -4.29
CA GLU A 75 0.24 -6.12 -3.70
C GLU A 75 1.18 -5.20 -4.48
N LYS A 76 1.16 -5.26 -5.82
CA LYS A 76 1.96 -4.36 -6.66
C LYS A 76 1.62 -2.89 -6.40
N LYS A 77 0.34 -2.56 -6.32
CA LYS A 77 -0.12 -1.19 -6.00
C LYS A 77 0.35 -0.73 -4.62
N LYS A 78 0.22 -1.59 -3.59
CA LYS A 78 0.69 -1.28 -2.23
C LYS A 78 2.21 -1.02 -2.19
N LYS A 79 3.00 -1.81 -2.91
CA LYS A 79 4.46 -1.60 -3.03
C LYS A 79 4.78 -0.26 -3.68
N GLU A 80 4.09 0.09 -4.76
CA GLU A 80 4.28 1.35 -5.47
C GLU A 80 3.87 2.56 -4.62
N GLU A 81 2.73 2.47 -3.92
CA GLU A 81 2.27 3.53 -3.01
C GLU A 81 3.24 3.75 -1.84
N ASN A 82 3.78 2.66 -1.27
CA ASN A 82 4.78 2.76 -0.20
C ASN A 82 6.08 3.39 -0.71
N LYS A 83 6.50 3.08 -1.94
CA LYS A 83 7.68 3.70 -2.55
C LYS A 83 7.49 5.21 -2.74
N LEU A 84 6.32 5.62 -3.24
CA LEU A 84 5.98 7.03 -3.41
C LEU A 84 5.90 7.79 -2.08
N LYS A 85 5.37 7.16 -1.02
CA LYS A 85 5.35 7.77 0.33
C LYS A 85 6.75 8.03 0.83
N LYS A 86 7.67 7.08 0.63
CA LYS A 86 9.07 7.21 1.03
C LYS A 86 9.78 8.33 0.24
N GLU A 87 9.59 8.39 -1.07
CA GLU A 87 10.15 9.45 -1.93
C GLU A 87 9.66 10.85 -1.50
N LYS A 88 8.36 11.00 -1.19
CA LYS A 88 7.81 12.27 -0.66
C LYS A 88 8.37 12.67 0.70
N GLU A 89 8.62 11.69 1.58
CA GLU A 89 9.27 11.96 2.87
C GLU A 89 10.72 12.43 2.66
N GLU A 90 11.47 11.76 1.79
CA GLU A 90 12.84 12.14 1.42
C GLU A 90 12.89 13.56 0.81
N GLU A 91 12.00 13.89 -0.12
CA GLU A 91 11.87 15.24 -0.70
C GLU A 91 11.63 16.32 0.37
N LYS A 92 10.80 16.02 1.38
CA LYS A 92 10.52 16.95 2.49
C LYS A 92 11.77 17.22 3.32
N TYR A 93 12.62 16.22 3.56
CA TYR A 93 13.89 16.42 4.26
C TYR A 93 14.87 17.24 3.43
N VAL A 94 14.96 17.00 2.11
CA VAL A 94 15.83 17.76 1.20
C VAL A 94 15.43 19.24 1.19
N GLN A 95 14.14 19.56 1.02
CA GLN A 95 13.65 20.96 1.05
C GLN A 95 14.02 21.68 2.36
N LYS A 96 13.96 20.96 3.49
CA LYS A 96 14.34 21.52 4.79
C LYS A 96 15.84 21.82 4.87
N ILE A 97 16.68 20.95 4.30
CA ILE A 97 18.13 21.15 4.22
C ILE A 97 18.47 22.36 3.34
N ASP A 98 17.82 22.50 2.18
CA ASP A 98 18.02 23.64 1.29
C ASP A 98 17.67 24.97 1.96
N GLY A 99 16.56 24.99 2.72
CA GLY A 99 16.16 26.15 3.53
C GLY A 99 17.24 26.55 4.54
N MET A 100 17.71 25.59 5.36
CA MET A 100 18.79 25.83 6.33
C MET A 100 20.10 26.27 5.65
N THR A 101 20.39 25.76 4.46
CA THR A 101 21.60 26.12 3.71
C THR A 101 21.56 27.58 3.27
N ASN A 102 20.40 28.08 2.84
CA ASN A 102 20.20 29.49 2.50
C ASN A 102 20.32 30.41 3.73
N GLU A 103 19.80 29.99 4.88
CA GLU A 103 19.98 30.71 6.16
C GLU A 103 21.46 30.76 6.58
N ILE A 104 22.19 29.65 6.42
CA ILE A 104 23.63 29.62 6.74
C ILE A 104 24.43 30.53 5.80
N THR A 105 24.12 30.56 4.50
CA THR A 105 24.85 31.42 3.55
C THR A 105 24.60 32.92 3.79
N THR A 106 23.39 33.29 4.19
CA THR A 106 23.06 34.68 4.59
C THR A 106 23.79 35.08 5.86
N LEU A 107 23.73 34.28 6.92
CA LEU A 107 24.47 34.52 8.16
C LEU A 107 25.98 34.62 7.93
N LYS A 108 26.53 33.77 7.06
CA LYS A 108 27.96 33.80 6.70
C LYS A 108 28.33 35.14 6.07
N LYS A 109 27.50 35.67 5.17
CA LYS A 109 27.71 36.97 4.54
C LYS A 109 27.67 38.11 5.57
N GLU A 110 26.70 38.11 6.48
CA GLU A 110 26.60 39.10 7.56
C GLU A 110 27.84 39.07 8.47
N ILE A 111 28.35 37.88 8.81
CA ILE A 111 29.58 37.72 9.58
C ILE A 111 30.80 38.28 8.83
N GLU A 112 30.91 38.03 7.52
CA GLU A 112 31.99 38.57 6.69
C GLU A 112 31.94 40.11 6.64
N GLU A 113 30.75 40.69 6.52
CA GLU A 113 30.54 42.15 6.58
C GLU A 113 30.96 42.73 7.93
N MET A 114 30.55 42.11 9.04
CA MET A 114 30.97 42.52 10.39
C MET A 114 32.49 42.40 10.60
N ALA A 115 33.11 41.33 10.10
CA ALA A 115 34.56 41.13 10.17
C ALA A 115 35.33 42.21 9.39
N ALA A 116 34.84 42.61 8.21
CA ALA A 116 35.43 43.70 7.43
C ALA A 116 35.35 45.04 8.18
N LEU A 117 34.21 45.34 8.81
CA LEU A 117 34.05 46.54 9.64
C LEU A 117 35.05 46.56 10.81
N LEU A 118 35.20 45.46 11.54
CA LEU A 118 36.16 45.36 12.64
C LEU A 118 37.61 45.59 12.19
N LYS A 119 38.00 45.06 11.03
CA LYS A 119 39.34 45.25 10.47
C LYS A 119 39.64 46.74 10.21
N ASN A 120 38.65 47.47 9.70
CA ASN A 120 38.77 48.91 9.45
C ASN A 120 38.82 49.73 10.76
N VAL A 121 38.17 49.28 11.84
CA VAL A 121 38.22 49.96 13.16
C VAL A 121 39.55 49.70 13.89
N LEU A 122 40.14 48.52 13.74
CA LEU A 122 41.43 48.16 14.37
C LEU A 122 42.65 48.80 13.68
N GLN A 123 42.59 49.04 12.36
CA GLN A 123 43.68 49.67 11.60
C GLN A 123 44.13 51.05 12.13
N PRO A 124 43.24 52.02 12.46
CA PRO A 124 43.67 53.31 12.99
C PRO A 124 44.19 53.23 14.43
N GLN A 125 43.74 52.27 15.25
CA GLN A 125 44.22 52.10 16.63
C GLN A 125 45.65 51.57 16.69
N ALA A 126 46.04 50.70 15.76
CA ALA A 126 47.42 50.23 15.64
C ALA A 126 48.41 51.34 15.23
N ILE A 127 47.97 52.31 14.42
CA ILE A 127 48.79 53.47 13.99
C ILE A 127 48.97 54.46 15.15
N ALA A 128 47.94 54.66 15.99
CA ALA A 128 48.02 55.53 17.16
C ALA A 128 48.96 54.98 18.25
N VAL A 129 48.99 53.66 18.46
CA VAL A 129 49.89 53.03 19.46
C VAL A 129 51.36 53.00 18.99
N ALA A 130 51.62 52.86 17.69
CA ALA A 130 52.99 52.89 17.17
C ALA A 130 53.62 54.30 17.17
N THR A 131 52.81 55.36 17.20
CA THR A 131 53.28 56.76 17.16
C THR A 131 53.45 57.40 18.53
N CYS A 132 53.03 56.76 19.61
CA CYS A 132 53.22 57.25 20.99
C CYS A 132 54.40 56.60 21.75
N GLY A 133 55.22 55.79 21.08
CA GLY A 133 56.27 54.96 21.70
C GLY A 133 57.72 55.43 21.55
N ASP A 134 58.00 56.65 21.07
CA ASP A 134 59.37 57.18 20.95
C ASP A 134 59.50 58.58 21.56
N SER A 135 59.38 58.66 22.89
CA SER A 135 59.87 59.82 23.63
C SER A 135 60.46 59.35 24.96
N SER A 136 61.70 58.86 24.91
CA SER A 136 62.72 58.98 25.97
C SER A 136 63.88 58.01 25.70
N ARG A 137 64.86 58.44 24.91
CA ARG A 137 66.22 57.89 24.99
C ARG A 137 67.17 59.00 25.37
N SER A 138 67.15 59.31 26.67
CA SER A 138 68.12 60.18 27.32
C SER A 138 69.50 59.54 27.21
N THR A 139 70.41 60.24 26.54
CA THR A 139 71.84 59.98 26.52
C THR A 139 72.42 60.22 27.92
N VAL A 140 72.91 59.17 28.56
CA VAL A 140 73.80 59.29 29.71
C VAL A 140 75.18 58.79 29.28
N LEU A 141 76.06 59.76 29.04
CA LEU A 141 77.51 59.60 28.92
C LEU A 141 78.13 59.48 30.32
N TYR A 142 79.36 58.96 30.35
CA TYR A 142 80.41 59.00 31.39
C TYR A 142 80.72 57.69 32.13
N PRO A 143 81.97 57.50 32.59
CA PRO A 143 83.29 57.84 32.04
C PRO A 143 84.13 56.62 31.64
#